data_AF-A0AAE1MRG3-F1
#
_entry.id   AF-A0AAE1MRG3-F1
#
_cell.length_a   1.000
_cell.length_b   1.000
_cell.length_c   1.000
_cell.angle_alpha   90.00
_cell.angle_beta   90.00
_cell.angle_gamma   90.00
#
_symmetry.space_group_name_H-M   'P 1'
#
loop_
_entity.id
_entity.type
_entity.pdbx_description
1 polymer ?
#
loop_
_entity_poly.entity_id
_entity_poly.type
_entity_poly.pdbx_seq_one_letter_code
_entity_poly.pdbx_strand_id
1 'polypeptide(L)'
;MVSEDGEIHVTHKTAYPYSEWKIEEIAEEVGLCFVEEVPFHKWDYEGYCNKKGSGNNRSKSFPVGECSTFKFMKKDPLATPQVYDTISSSSTSTPTYVKCLTDHKVSNLNIADDEIRVSQIS
;
A
#
# COMPACT_ATOMS: atom_id res chain seq x y z
N MET A 1 -13.01 -6.80 -8.45
CA MET A 1 -11.67 -7.45 -8.45
C MET A 1 -10.73 -6.60 -9.30
N VAL A 2 -9.48 -6.43 -8.88
CA VAL A 2 -8.42 -5.75 -9.67
C VAL A 2 -7.98 -6.68 -10.80
N SER A 3 -7.60 -6.16 -11.97
CA SER A 3 -7.02 -6.97 -13.07
C SER A 3 -5.66 -7.56 -12.70
N GLU A 4 -5.09 -8.42 -13.54
CA GLU A 4 -3.73 -8.96 -13.34
C GLU A 4 -2.69 -7.84 -13.36
N ASP A 5 -2.76 -6.96 -14.36
CA ASP A 5 -1.87 -5.78 -14.48
C ASP A 5 -2.41 -4.53 -13.74
N GLY A 6 -3.41 -4.69 -12.89
CA GLY A 6 -4.04 -3.57 -12.19
C GLY A 6 -3.21 -3.10 -11.00
N GLU A 7 -3.15 -1.79 -10.80
CA GLU A 7 -2.47 -1.16 -9.66
C GLU A 7 -3.48 -0.76 -8.58
N ILE A 8 -3.08 -0.86 -7.33
CA ILE A 8 -3.86 -0.48 -6.15
C ILE A 8 -3.15 0.68 -5.46
N HIS A 9 -3.81 1.82 -5.38
CA HIS A 9 -3.28 3.02 -4.74
C HIS A 9 -3.98 3.26 -3.41
N VAL A 10 -3.22 3.34 -2.33
CA VAL A 10 -3.72 3.60 -0.98
C VAL A 10 -3.10 4.89 -0.47
N THR A 11 -3.89 5.94 -0.31
CA THR A 11 -3.41 7.19 0.32
C THR A 11 -3.65 7.13 1.83
N HIS A 12 -2.57 7.19 2.60
CA HIS A 12 -2.60 7.00 4.05
C HIS A 12 -1.84 8.10 4.79
N LYS A 13 -2.27 8.38 6.03
CA LYS A 13 -1.54 9.26 6.93
C LYS A 13 -0.31 8.53 7.47
N THR A 14 0.86 9.13 7.30
CA THR A 14 2.14 8.52 7.70
C THR A 14 2.62 8.97 9.08
N ALA A 15 1.97 9.98 9.67
CA ALA A 15 2.23 10.40 11.05
C ALA A 15 1.48 9.53 12.09
N TYR A 16 2.03 9.44 13.30
CA TYR A 16 1.37 8.83 14.46
C TYR A 16 -0.02 9.44 14.72
N PRO A 17 -1.03 8.64 15.10
CA PRO A 17 -1.00 7.19 15.37
C PRO A 17 -1.23 6.31 14.15
N TYR A 18 -1.44 6.90 12.98
CA TYR A 18 -1.85 6.16 11.79
C TYR A 18 -0.71 5.35 11.17
N SER A 19 0.54 5.76 11.40
CA SER A 19 1.74 4.98 11.04
C SER A 19 1.73 3.55 11.59
N GLU A 20 1.11 3.32 12.75
CA GLU A 20 1.02 2.00 13.39
C GLU A 20 0.17 1.00 12.61
N TRP A 21 -0.57 1.45 11.60
CA TRP A 21 -1.38 0.57 10.76
C TRP A 21 -0.55 -0.26 9.78
N LYS A 22 0.75 0.07 9.59
CA LYS A 22 1.71 -0.77 8.85
C LYS A 22 1.15 -1.28 7.51
N ILE A 23 0.68 -0.35 6.66
CA ILE A 23 -0.07 -0.65 5.42
C ILE A 23 0.70 -1.61 4.50
N GLU A 24 2.03 -1.49 4.42
CA GLU A 24 2.88 -2.40 3.64
C GLU A 24 2.82 -3.85 4.14
N GLU A 25 2.87 -4.06 5.46
CA GLU A 25 2.79 -5.39 6.09
C GLU A 25 1.41 -6.02 5.80
N ILE A 26 0.33 -5.26 5.99
CA ILE A 26 -1.03 -5.72 5.71
C ILE A 26 -1.19 -6.07 4.22
N ALA A 27 -0.67 -5.24 3.32
CA ALA A 27 -0.71 -5.48 1.88
C ALA A 27 0.03 -6.78 1.52
N GLU A 28 1.19 -7.02 2.13
CA GLU A 28 1.97 -8.24 1.91
C GLU A 28 1.20 -9.51 2.33
N GLU A 29 0.56 -9.47 3.50
CA GLU A 29 -0.24 -10.56 4.05
C GLU A 29 -1.42 -10.95 3.15
N VAL A 30 -2.04 -9.97 2.49
CA VAL A 30 -3.15 -10.21 1.54
C VAL A 30 -2.69 -10.50 0.11
N GLY A 31 -1.39 -10.73 -0.11
CA GLY A 31 -0.84 -11.16 -1.39
C GLY A 31 -0.57 -10.02 -2.38
N LEU A 32 -0.40 -8.80 -1.89
CA LEU A 32 0.02 -7.65 -2.69
C LEU A 32 1.52 -7.40 -2.56
N CYS A 33 2.12 -6.92 -3.64
CA CYS A 33 3.52 -6.49 -3.68
C CYS A 33 3.55 -4.96 -3.62
N PHE A 34 4.34 -4.41 -2.70
CA PHE A 34 4.62 -2.98 -2.66
C PHE A 34 5.49 -2.58 -3.86
N VAL A 35 5.16 -1.44 -4.47
CA VAL A 35 5.83 -0.94 -5.67
C VAL A 35 6.54 0.37 -5.37
N GLU A 36 5.81 1.33 -4.81
CA GLU A 36 6.28 2.70 -4.62
C GLU A 36 5.45 3.42 -3.56
N GLU A 37 6.10 4.29 -2.78
CA GLU A 37 5.46 5.29 -1.94
C GLU A 37 5.72 6.68 -2.52
N VAL A 38 4.66 7.44 -2.77
CA VAL A 38 4.74 8.82 -3.29
C VAL A 38 4.14 9.77 -2.26
N PRO A 39 4.80 10.88 -1.89
CA PRO A 39 4.20 11.88 -1.00
C PRO A 39 2.86 12.39 -1.54
N PHE A 40 1.85 12.47 -0.69
CA PHE A 40 0.57 13.05 -1.07
C PHE A 40 0.59 14.56 -0.90
N HIS A 41 0.33 15.27 -2.00
CA HIS A 41 0.08 16.71 -1.96
C HIS A 41 -1.32 17.02 -2.48
N LYS A 42 -2.14 17.66 -1.65
CA LYS A 42 -3.50 18.06 -2.04
C LYS A 42 -3.54 18.95 -3.30
N TRP A 43 -2.44 19.64 -3.60
CA TRP A 43 -2.32 20.56 -4.73
C TRP A 43 -2.21 19.84 -6.06
N ASP A 44 -1.77 18.59 -6.05
CA ASP A 44 -1.66 17.75 -7.24
C ASP A 44 -3.05 17.25 -7.70
N TYR A 45 -4.08 17.48 -6.89
CA TYR A 45 -5.47 17.06 -7.13
C TYR A 45 -6.38 18.29 -7.14
N GLU A 46 -6.51 18.92 -8.31
CA GLU A 46 -7.37 20.09 -8.46
C GLU A 46 -8.82 19.81 -8.02
N GLY A 47 -9.38 20.71 -7.23
CA GLY A 47 -10.74 20.57 -6.68
C GLY A 47 -10.85 19.64 -5.47
N TYR A 48 -9.80 18.92 -5.08
CA TYR A 48 -9.81 18.13 -3.86
C TYR A 48 -9.89 19.02 -2.61
N CYS A 49 -10.94 18.83 -1.83
CA CYS A 49 -11.15 19.51 -0.55
C CYS A 49 -11.64 18.49 0.48
N ASN A 50 -10.77 18.14 1.43
CA ASN A 50 -11.12 17.22 2.51
C ASN A 50 -12.17 17.87 3.45
N LYS A 51 -13.15 17.07 3.89
CA LYS A 51 -14.27 17.52 4.72
C LYS A 51 -14.48 16.57 5.89
N LYS A 52 -14.85 17.11 7.06
CA LYS A 52 -15.23 16.30 8.23
C LYS A 52 -16.57 15.61 7.98
N GLY A 53 -16.62 14.32 8.27
CA GLY A 53 -17.80 13.48 8.08
C GLY A 53 -18.92 13.70 9.10
N SER A 54 -18.63 14.18 10.31
CA SER A 54 -19.61 14.28 11.39
C SER A 54 -19.35 15.42 12.38
N GLY A 55 -20.28 15.63 13.31
CA GLY A 55 -20.20 16.64 14.38
C GLY A 55 -20.58 18.07 13.96
N ASN A 56 -20.48 19.02 14.89
CA ASN A 56 -20.87 20.43 14.69
C ASN A 56 -20.04 21.14 13.60
N ASN A 57 -18.89 20.57 13.23
CA ASN A 57 -18.01 21.07 12.18
C ASN A 57 -18.05 20.20 10.91
N ARG A 58 -19.13 19.44 10.71
CA ARG A 58 -19.38 18.70 9.47
C ARG A 58 -19.18 19.62 8.26
N SER A 59 -18.65 19.05 7.18
CA SER A 59 -18.34 19.77 5.94
C SER A 59 -17.22 20.81 6.01
N LYS A 60 -16.68 21.14 7.19
CA LYS A 60 -15.45 21.95 7.30
C LYS A 60 -14.22 21.11 6.99
N SER A 61 -13.18 21.75 6.48
CA SER A 61 -11.89 21.12 6.25
C SER A 61 -11.11 20.89 7.55
N PHE A 62 -10.01 20.16 7.44
CA PHE A 62 -9.05 19.90 8.50
C PHE A 62 -7.62 19.81 7.94
N PRO A 63 -6.57 20.00 8.77
CA PRO A 63 -5.20 19.74 8.34
C PRO A 63 -5.04 18.28 7.92
N VAL A 64 -4.58 18.05 6.70
CA VAL A 64 -4.36 16.69 6.18
C VAL A 64 -3.23 16.02 6.97
N GLY A 65 -2.15 16.75 7.25
CA GLY A 65 -0.95 16.22 7.89
C GLY A 65 -0.03 15.54 6.88
N GLU A 66 0.96 14.80 7.37
CA GLU A 66 1.82 13.97 6.53
C GLU A 66 1.05 12.77 6.00
N CYS A 67 1.08 12.60 4.69
CA CYS A 67 0.38 11.54 3.96
C CYS A 67 1.23 11.10 2.76
N SER A 68 1.08 9.83 2.39
CA SER A 68 1.67 9.25 1.19
C SER A 68 0.67 8.35 0.49
N THR A 69 0.81 8.21 -0.83
CA THR A 69 0.13 7.22 -1.65
C THR A 69 1.06 6.03 -1.86
N PHE A 70 0.67 4.88 -1.30
CA PHE A 70 1.32 3.59 -1.48
C PHE A 70 0.72 2.88 -2.69
N LYS A 71 1.58 2.37 -3.55
CA LYS A 71 1.21 1.67 -4.77
C LYS A 71 1.53 0.20 -4.64
N PHE A 72 0.56 -0.63 -4.99
CA PHE A 72 0.65 -2.07 -4.91
C PHE A 72 0.21 -2.74 -6.21
N MET A 73 0.76 -3.91 -6.48
CA MET A 73 0.33 -4.82 -7.53
C MET A 73 0.01 -6.19 -6.95
N LYS A 74 -0.71 -7.03 -7.69
CA LYS A 74 -0.84 -8.43 -7.29
C LYS A 74 0.51 -9.12 -7.36
N LYS A 75 0.81 -9.97 -6.39
CA LYS A 75 1.95 -10.88 -6.50
C LYS A 75 1.71 -11.83 -7.69
N ASP A 76 2.69 -11.93 -8.57
CA ASP A 76 2.68 -12.93 -9.65
C ASP A 76 2.74 -14.33 -9.01
N PRO A 77 1.74 -15.22 -9.24
CA PRO A 77 1.77 -16.58 -8.73
C PRO A 77 2.98 -17.39 -9.20
N LEU A 78 3.58 -17.01 -10.34
CA LEU A 78 4.73 -17.69 -10.94
C LEU A 78 6.06 -17.16 -10.42
N ALA A 79 6.07 -16.01 -9.74
CA ALA A 79 7.21 -15.50 -8.99
C ALA A 79 7.33 -16.23 -7.63
N THR A 80 7.30 -17.56 -7.65
CA THR A 80 7.82 -18.36 -6.54
C THR A 80 9.35 -18.24 -6.54
N PRO A 81 10.03 -18.20 -5.38
CA PRO A 81 11.47 -18.24 -5.34
C PRO A 81 11.92 -19.58 -5.94
N GLN A 82 12.21 -19.56 -7.24
CA GLN A 82 12.99 -20.58 -7.89
C GLN A 82 14.33 -20.58 -7.15
N VAL A 83 14.58 -21.66 -6.40
CA VAL A 83 15.93 -22.03 -5.98
C VAL A 83 16.72 -22.21 -7.27
N TYR A 84 17.32 -21.14 -7.79
CA TYR A 84 18.38 -21.27 -8.78
C TYR A 84 19.69 -21.27 -8.02
N ASP A 85 20.31 -22.45 -7.96
CA ASP A 85 21.65 -22.63 -7.43
C ASP A 85 22.67 -21.81 -8.24
N THR A 86 23.43 -20.98 -7.53
CA THR A 86 24.87 -20.69 -7.71
C THR A 86 25.46 -20.66 -9.15
N ILE A 87 25.74 -19.42 -9.59
CA ILE A 87 26.80 -18.94 -10.53
C ILE A 87 26.66 -19.26 -12.03
N SER A 88 26.48 -18.21 -12.86
CA SER A 88 27.56 -17.65 -13.70
C SER A 88 27.06 -16.58 -14.70
N SER A 89 27.64 -15.39 -14.59
CA SER A 89 27.92 -14.37 -15.63
C SER A 89 26.90 -14.00 -16.74
N SER A 90 26.52 -12.71 -16.71
CA SER A 90 26.52 -11.72 -17.82
C SER A 90 25.18 -11.07 -18.28
N SER A 91 25.25 -9.74 -18.38
CA SER A 91 24.43 -8.76 -19.14
C SER A 91 23.02 -8.29 -18.65
N THR A 92 23.06 -7.18 -17.90
CA THR A 92 22.29 -5.91 -18.05
C THR A 92 20.87 -5.87 -18.63
N SER A 93 19.89 -5.54 -17.79
CA SER A 93 18.81 -4.55 -18.02
C SER A 93 17.98 -4.37 -16.74
N THR A 94 18.32 -3.38 -15.91
CA THR A 94 17.55 -2.97 -14.71
C THR A 94 16.18 -2.41 -15.10
N PRO A 95 15.13 -2.64 -14.29
CA PRO A 95 14.84 -1.67 -13.23
C PRO A 95 14.92 -2.33 -11.86
N THR A 96 15.65 -1.68 -10.98
CA THR A 96 15.90 -2.12 -9.61
C THR A 96 14.64 -1.87 -8.77
N TYR A 97 13.88 -2.93 -8.48
CA TYR A 97 13.05 -3.00 -7.28
C TYR A 97 12.93 -4.44 -6.83
N VAL A 98 13.74 -4.82 -5.85
CA VAL A 98 13.57 -6.08 -5.12
C VAL A 98 13.71 -5.77 -3.64
N LYS A 99 12.58 -5.75 -2.94
CA LYS A 99 12.57 -6.14 -1.53
C LYS A 99 11.30 -6.90 -1.19
N CYS A 100 11.14 -8.07 -1.81
CA CYS A 100 10.39 -9.16 -1.19
C CYS A 100 11.30 -9.75 -0.10
N LEU A 101 11.22 -9.22 1.13
CA LEU A 101 11.87 -9.84 2.29
C LEU A 101 10.89 -10.83 2.90
N THR A 102 10.86 -12.05 2.36
CA THR A 102 10.32 -13.18 3.10
C THR A 102 11.37 -13.65 4.10
N ASP A 103 11.14 -13.34 5.37
CA ASP A 103 11.24 -14.29 6.49
C ASP A 103 10.98 -13.53 7.78
N HIS A 104 9.79 -13.68 8.38
CA HIS A 104 9.65 -13.72 9.84
C HIS A 104 8.33 -14.39 10.26
N LYS A 105 8.48 -15.64 10.68
CA LYS A 105 7.67 -16.43 11.63
C LYS A 105 6.36 -15.77 12.10
N VAL A 106 5.24 -16.26 11.56
CA VAL A 106 3.88 -15.99 12.05
C VAL A 106 3.77 -16.38 13.52
N SER A 107 3.56 -15.40 14.40
CA SER A 107 2.97 -15.64 15.71
C SER A 107 1.57 -15.02 15.70
N ASN A 108 0.57 -15.90 15.76
CA ASN A 108 -0.87 -15.59 15.80
C ASN A 108 -1.21 -14.36 16.63
N LEU A 109 -1.92 -13.41 16.02
CA LEU A 109 -2.71 -12.40 16.73
C LEU A 109 -4.12 -12.39 16.11
N ASN A 110 -5.10 -12.70 16.96
CA ASN A 110 -6.52 -12.71 16.62
C ASN A 110 -6.97 -11.28 16.30
N ILE A 111 -7.40 -11.04 15.06
CA ILE A 111 -8.03 -9.78 14.65
C ILE A 111 -9.53 -9.94 14.78
N ALA A 112 -10.10 -9.21 15.73
CA ALA A 112 -11.55 -9.03 15.84
C ALA A 112 -12.04 -8.20 14.64
N ASP A 113 -13.15 -8.64 14.08
CA ASP A 113 -13.84 -8.04 12.94
C ASP A 113 -14.17 -6.56 13.18
N ASP A 114 -13.67 -5.67 12.33
CA ASP A 114 -14.32 -4.39 12.06
C ASP A 114 -14.12 -4.00 10.58
N GLU A 115 -15.26 -3.81 9.91
CA GLU A 115 -15.43 -3.60 8.47
C GLU A 115 -14.56 -2.47 7.88
N ILE A 116 -13.70 -2.79 6.90
CA ILE A 116 -13.16 -1.80 5.96
C ILE A 116 -14.08 -1.71 4.74
N ARG A 117 -14.91 -0.66 4.70
CA ARG A 117 -15.68 -0.27 3.50
C ARG A 117 -14.75 0.36 2.47
N VAL A 118 -14.36 -0.41 1.45
CA VAL A 118 -13.75 0.11 0.22
C VAL A 118 -14.85 0.64 -0.69
N SER A 119 -14.96 1.96 -0.83
CA SER A 119 -15.83 2.59 -1.84
C SER A 119 -15.11 2.64 -3.18
N GLN A 120 -15.62 1.89 -4.16
CA GLN A 120 -15.24 1.98 -5.57
C GLN A 120 -15.79 3.28 -6.16
N ILE A 121 -15.00 3.99 -6.98
CA ILE A 121 -15.50 5.09 -7.82
C ILE A 121 -15.48 4.59 -9.26
N SER A 122 -16.66 4.58 -9.87
CA SER A 122 -16.96 4.24 -11.27
C SER A 122 -16.58 5.35 -12.23
#